data_AF-A0A7E6DXB1-F1
#
_entry.id   AF-A0A7E6DXB1-F1
#
_cell.length_a   1.000
_cell.length_b   1.000
_cell.length_c   1.000
_cell.angle_alpha   90.00
_cell.angle_beta   90.00
_cell.angle_gamma   90.00
#
_symmetry.space_group_name_H-M   'P 1'
#
loop_
_entity.id
_entity.type
_entity.pdbx_description
1 polymer ?
#
loop_
_entity_poly.entity_id
_entity_poly.type
_entity_poly.pdbx_seq_one_letter_code
_entity_poly.pdbx_strand_id
1 'polypeptide(L)'
;MSVQEIRKHAVLPPIISRSDKEFLESMQRYIITETERVGCNEEGPADEYYIIYRNVFDKVIEYVTAYKSILTSIKKEYDAFIERIKKDQRTAFHLYGKLKVLAAEPTTLVYHRKRTIQLEAKMRVIEHNSSKIQMQIDEIKQLRAERDMKEVKHFSFCKNPSKPIPGMTLEESVNLDALNKYLKHLEDKYAEIKQLMSKKYVPAQRKAHLEEEMIVILKRRDEAENTNKELQFRHQRLQIIFYALTSWVKSDMSTSFQDFMKQMEKTKDLYGDQGIVEELCEDPSKAKEAEILLYYIERFNELISLGEYEKAICFAARSPRRILQNIGTVEKFKAVGKIRGKPSPLLLFFEAIFSTSHAHRRPINAELTLEGIKCGLSEKRLDLVINWVTQERLTFSEEAGDVICAYGEQNTHNKAKCLALAQIIYNECNVYNKAVLCLCKQGQIHEAMQYIQQFKDFTSVFHFCFQMT
;
A
#
# COMPACT_ATOMS: atom_id res chain seq x y z
N MET A 1 -70.80 32.30 -3.35
CA MET A 1 -70.75 33.69 -3.89
C MET A 1 -69.87 33.70 -5.11
N SER A 2 -70.43 34.13 -6.23
CA SER A 2 -69.79 34.24 -7.55
C SER A 2 -68.65 35.26 -7.53
N VAL A 3 -67.47 34.87 -8.01
CA VAL A 3 -66.46 35.79 -8.56
C VAL A 3 -66.03 35.26 -9.92
N GLN A 4 -66.99 35.19 -10.84
CA GLN A 4 -66.73 35.17 -12.27
C GLN A 4 -66.91 36.60 -12.77
N GLU A 5 -65.79 37.33 -12.93
CA GLU A 5 -65.60 38.41 -13.90
C GLU A 5 -64.20 39.02 -13.70
N ILE A 6 -63.16 38.27 -14.11
CA ILE A 6 -61.88 38.87 -14.43
C ILE A 6 -61.78 38.89 -15.95
N ARG A 7 -61.70 40.11 -16.47
CA ARG A 7 -61.66 40.49 -17.89
C ARG A 7 -60.82 39.52 -18.72
N LYS A 8 -61.48 38.75 -19.60
CA LYS A 8 -60.83 38.08 -20.72
C LYS A 8 -60.42 39.14 -21.73
N HIS A 9 -59.31 39.84 -21.47
CA HIS A 9 -58.61 40.51 -22.56
C HIS A 9 -58.12 39.40 -23.49
N ALA A 10 -58.58 39.41 -24.74
CA ALA A 10 -58.00 38.61 -25.79
C ALA A 10 -56.53 39.04 -25.92
N VAL A 11 -55.63 38.31 -25.26
CA VAL A 11 -54.20 38.49 -25.43
C VAL A 11 -53.92 38.09 -26.88
N LEU A 12 -53.68 39.09 -27.74
CA LEU A 12 -53.16 38.84 -29.07
C LEU A 12 -51.95 37.90 -28.93
N PRO A 13 -51.83 36.84 -29.74
CA PRO A 13 -50.66 35.98 -29.69
C PRO A 13 -49.43 36.89 -29.82
N PRO A 14 -48.41 36.71 -28.97
CA PRO A 14 -47.24 37.58 -28.98
C PRO A 14 -46.71 37.64 -30.41
N ILE A 15 -46.50 38.84 -30.94
CA ILE A 15 -45.86 39.02 -32.24
C ILE A 15 -44.39 38.64 -32.02
N ILE A 16 -44.08 37.37 -32.25
CA ILE A 16 -42.74 36.82 -32.09
C ILE A 16 -41.88 37.46 -33.19
N SER A 17 -40.87 38.22 -32.79
CA SER A 17 -39.92 38.76 -33.76
C SER A 17 -39.20 37.60 -34.45
N ARG A 18 -38.78 37.79 -35.71
CA ARG A 18 -38.05 36.76 -36.45
C ARG A 18 -36.82 36.27 -35.67
N SER A 19 -36.13 37.19 -34.98
CA SER A 19 -35.00 36.89 -34.09
C SER A 19 -35.38 36.02 -32.90
N ASP A 20 -36.52 36.27 -32.25
CA ASP A 20 -36.98 35.45 -31.12
C ASP A 20 -37.33 34.03 -31.56
N LYS A 21 -37.91 33.90 -32.75
CA LYS A 21 -38.21 32.59 -33.34
C LYS A 21 -36.93 31.81 -33.64
N GLU A 22 -35.96 32.44 -34.29
CA GLU A 22 -34.65 31.83 -34.60
C GLU A 22 -33.88 31.43 -33.33
N PHE A 23 -33.94 32.25 -32.27
CA PHE A 23 -33.36 31.93 -30.97
C PHE A 23 -34.01 30.71 -30.31
N LEU A 24 -35.35 30.67 -30.24
CA LEU A 24 -36.08 29.54 -29.64
C LEU A 24 -35.84 28.24 -30.41
N GLU A 25 -35.82 28.28 -31.74
CA GLU A 25 -35.49 27.13 -32.59
C GLU A 25 -34.03 26.68 -32.39
N SER A 26 -33.11 27.60 -32.12
CA SER A 26 -31.72 27.25 -31.77
C SER A 26 -31.64 26.56 -30.40
N MET A 27 -32.40 27.02 -29.40
CA MET A 27 -32.42 26.40 -28.07
C MET A 27 -33.08 25.02 -28.09
N GLN A 28 -34.17 24.85 -28.83
CA GLN A 28 -34.82 23.55 -29.01
C GLN A 28 -33.89 22.55 -29.70
N ARG A 29 -33.18 22.96 -30.77
CA ARG A 29 -32.18 22.11 -31.41
C ARG A 29 -31.07 21.71 -30.43
N TYR A 30 -30.56 22.66 -29.64
CA TYR A 30 -29.54 22.37 -28.62
C TYR A 30 -30.03 21.34 -27.59
N ILE A 31 -31.27 21.48 -27.09
CA ILE A 31 -31.85 20.51 -26.15
C ILE A 31 -31.87 19.13 -26.78
N ILE A 32 -32.46 18.99 -27.98
CA ILE A 32 -32.62 17.71 -28.68
C ILE A 32 -31.26 17.05 -28.88
N THR A 33 -30.29 17.76 -29.45
CA THR A 33 -28.95 17.22 -29.74
C THR A 33 -28.21 16.81 -28.46
N GLU A 34 -28.28 17.60 -27.39
CA GLU A 34 -27.60 17.25 -26.14
C GLU A 34 -28.32 16.10 -25.41
N THR A 35 -29.65 16.03 -25.45
CA THR A 35 -30.41 14.89 -24.88
C THR A 35 -30.15 13.59 -25.63
N GLU A 36 -30.04 13.64 -26.95
CA GLU A 36 -29.68 12.48 -27.79
C GLU A 36 -28.23 12.04 -27.52
N ARG A 37 -27.30 13.00 -27.38
CA ARG A 37 -25.88 12.71 -27.10
C ARG A 37 -25.68 11.98 -25.78
N VAL A 38 -26.45 12.34 -24.76
CA VAL A 38 -26.35 11.73 -23.42
C VAL A 38 -27.14 10.42 -23.34
N GLY A 39 -27.85 10.03 -24.41
CA GLY A 39 -28.53 8.74 -24.50
C GLY A 39 -29.68 8.59 -23.51
N CYS A 40 -30.37 9.69 -23.20
CA CYS A 40 -31.40 9.70 -22.19
C CYS A 40 -32.74 9.19 -22.74
N ASN A 41 -33.31 8.17 -22.11
CA ASN A 41 -34.71 7.76 -22.28
C ASN A 41 -35.59 8.42 -21.19
N GLU A 42 -36.92 8.22 -21.18
CA GLU A 42 -37.81 8.74 -20.10
C GLU A 42 -37.41 8.26 -18.69
N GLU A 43 -36.57 7.20 -18.60
CA GLU A 43 -36.03 6.62 -17.36
C GLU A 43 -34.54 6.97 -17.10
N GLY A 44 -33.96 7.92 -17.83
CA GLY A 44 -32.53 8.29 -17.74
C GLY A 44 -32.13 9.08 -16.48
N PRO A 45 -30.82 9.33 -16.24
CA PRO A 45 -30.34 10.02 -15.04
C PRO A 45 -30.85 11.47 -15.00
N ALA A 46 -31.74 11.78 -14.06
CA ALA A 46 -32.37 13.10 -13.93
C ALA A 46 -31.37 14.26 -13.79
N ASP A 47 -30.15 13.97 -13.34
CA ASP A 47 -29.09 14.95 -13.13
C ASP A 47 -28.54 15.52 -14.45
N GLU A 48 -28.50 14.74 -15.52
CA GLU A 48 -27.98 15.19 -16.81
C GLU A 48 -29.02 16.05 -17.53
N TYR A 49 -30.30 15.70 -17.45
CA TYR A 49 -31.42 16.54 -17.91
C TYR A 49 -31.38 17.92 -17.22
N TYR A 50 -31.22 17.95 -15.90
CA TYR A 50 -31.13 19.19 -15.15
C TYR A 50 -30.00 20.09 -15.67
N ILE A 51 -28.82 19.53 -15.96
CA ILE A 51 -27.67 20.31 -16.47
C ILE A 51 -27.99 20.94 -17.83
N ILE A 52 -28.62 20.18 -18.74
CA ILE A 52 -28.99 20.67 -20.08
C ILE A 52 -29.99 21.82 -19.95
N TYR A 53 -31.08 21.65 -19.19
CA TYR A 53 -32.10 22.68 -19.00
C TYR A 53 -31.57 23.90 -18.24
N ARG A 54 -30.67 23.71 -17.26
CA ARG A 54 -30.01 24.81 -16.55
C ARG A 54 -29.21 25.69 -17.51
N ASN A 55 -28.43 25.07 -18.40
CA ASN A 55 -27.62 25.79 -19.39
C ASN A 55 -28.50 26.54 -20.41
N VAL A 56 -29.63 25.96 -20.82
CA VAL A 56 -30.59 26.64 -21.69
C VAL A 56 -31.24 27.82 -20.97
N PHE A 57 -31.61 27.66 -19.70
CA PHE A 57 -32.20 28.74 -18.92
C PHE A 57 -31.23 29.91 -18.73
N ASP A 58 -29.94 29.63 -18.55
CA ASP A 58 -28.89 30.66 -18.53
C ASP A 58 -28.82 31.43 -19.85
N LYS A 59 -28.88 30.74 -21.00
CA LYS A 59 -28.94 31.40 -22.32
C LYS A 59 -30.21 32.25 -22.51
N VAL A 60 -31.35 31.82 -21.96
CA VAL A 60 -32.60 32.60 -21.99
C VAL A 60 -32.50 33.85 -21.11
N ILE A 61 -31.86 33.76 -19.95
CA ILE A 61 -31.59 34.90 -19.06
C ILE A 61 -30.68 35.94 -19.74
N GLU A 62 -29.69 35.47 -20.50
CA GLU A 62 -28.79 36.34 -21.27
C GLU A 62 -29.50 37.03 -22.44
N TYR A 63 -30.37 36.32 -23.15
CA TYR A 63 -31.12 36.85 -24.28
C TYR A 63 -32.20 37.86 -23.85
N VAL A 64 -32.96 37.56 -22.79
CA VAL A 64 -34.08 38.40 -22.31
C VAL A 64 -33.62 39.35 -21.21
N THR A 65 -32.84 40.37 -21.60
CA THR A 65 -32.20 41.32 -20.67
C THR A 65 -33.19 42.11 -19.82
N ALA A 66 -34.37 42.44 -20.34
CA ALA A 66 -35.40 43.22 -19.64
C ALA A 66 -35.96 42.52 -18.38
N TYR A 67 -35.98 41.18 -18.37
CA TYR A 67 -36.49 40.37 -17.26
C TYR A 67 -35.38 39.62 -16.52
N LYS A 68 -34.12 39.94 -16.80
CA LYS A 68 -32.93 39.23 -16.28
C LYS A 68 -32.93 39.09 -14.77
N SER A 69 -33.30 40.14 -14.03
CA SER A 69 -33.34 40.11 -12.55
C SER A 69 -34.35 39.10 -12.02
N ILE A 70 -35.57 39.08 -12.57
CA ILE A 70 -36.66 38.19 -12.17
C ILE A 70 -36.32 36.74 -12.54
N LEU A 71 -35.88 36.49 -13.78
CA LEU A 71 -35.52 35.15 -14.23
C LEU A 71 -34.33 34.57 -13.45
N THR A 72 -33.35 35.40 -13.09
CA THR A 72 -32.22 34.99 -12.23
C THR A 72 -32.69 34.62 -10.83
N SER A 73 -33.63 35.36 -10.24
CA SER A 73 -34.21 35.04 -8.93
C SER A 73 -35.00 33.72 -8.98
N ILE A 74 -35.82 33.53 -10.02
CA ILE A 74 -36.53 32.26 -10.25
C ILE A 74 -35.53 31.11 -10.36
N LYS A 75 -34.48 31.26 -11.17
CA LYS A 75 -33.44 30.23 -11.30
C LYS A 75 -32.85 29.85 -9.94
N LYS A 76 -32.49 30.84 -9.13
CA LYS A 76 -31.90 30.63 -7.81
C LYS A 76 -32.81 29.85 -6.87
N GLU A 77 -34.13 30.10 -6.89
CA GLU A 77 -35.08 29.35 -6.07
C GLU A 77 -35.19 27.90 -6.50
N TYR A 78 -35.27 27.63 -7.80
CA TYR A 78 -35.30 26.26 -8.34
C TYR A 78 -33.99 25.51 -8.07
N ASP A 79 -32.84 26.15 -8.27
CA ASP A 79 -31.52 25.56 -7.98
C ASP A 79 -31.41 25.21 -6.48
N ALA A 80 -31.84 26.11 -5.59
CA ALA A 80 -31.83 25.85 -4.14
C ALA A 80 -32.76 24.69 -3.73
N PHE A 81 -33.92 24.57 -4.37
CA PHE A 81 -34.86 23.48 -4.12
C PHE A 81 -34.33 22.12 -4.59
N ILE A 82 -33.76 22.08 -5.80
CA ILE A 82 -33.17 20.87 -6.38
C ILE A 82 -31.98 20.40 -5.54
N GLU A 83 -31.10 21.32 -5.12
CA GLU A 83 -29.97 20.98 -4.23
C GLU A 83 -30.45 20.43 -2.88
N ARG A 84 -31.56 20.95 -2.33
CA ARG A 84 -32.17 20.40 -1.12
C ARG A 84 -32.63 18.96 -1.32
N ILE A 85 -33.35 18.67 -2.41
CA ILE A 85 -33.80 17.31 -2.73
C ILE A 85 -32.60 16.36 -2.89
N LYS A 86 -31.56 16.77 -3.61
CA LYS A 86 -30.35 15.96 -3.80
C LYS A 86 -29.65 15.67 -2.48
N LYS A 87 -29.57 16.67 -1.59
CA LYS A 87 -29.02 16.51 -0.25
C LYS A 87 -29.83 15.50 0.57
N ASP A 88 -31.16 15.59 0.54
CA ASP A 88 -32.05 14.71 1.28
C ASP A 88 -32.01 13.26 0.76
N GLN A 89 -31.85 13.06 -0.56
CA GLN A 89 -31.64 11.72 -1.12
C GLN A 89 -30.30 11.12 -0.69
N ARG A 90 -29.23 11.91 -0.68
CA ARG A 90 -27.90 11.46 -0.22
C ARG A 90 -27.91 11.10 1.26
N THR A 91 -28.58 11.89 2.11
CA THR A 91 -28.70 11.59 3.55
C THR A 91 -29.53 10.33 3.78
N ALA A 92 -30.64 10.15 3.05
CA ALA A 92 -31.46 8.94 3.13
C ALA A 92 -30.67 7.68 2.72
N PHE A 93 -29.93 7.74 1.61
CA PHE A 93 -29.07 6.62 1.17
C PHE A 93 -28.01 6.27 2.21
N HIS A 94 -27.35 7.28 2.79
CA HIS A 94 -26.35 7.09 3.85
C HIS A 94 -26.94 6.46 5.11
N LEU A 95 -28.10 6.95 5.56
CA LEU A 95 -28.81 6.40 6.72
C LEU A 95 -29.27 4.97 6.47
N TYR A 96 -29.77 4.66 5.27
CA TYR A 96 -30.14 3.30 4.89
C TYR A 96 -28.92 2.37 4.88
N GLY A 97 -27.78 2.83 4.36
CA GLY A 97 -26.52 2.10 4.42
C GLY A 97 -26.10 1.79 5.86
N LYS A 98 -26.18 2.78 6.76
CA LYS A 98 -25.91 2.58 8.19
C LYS A 98 -26.86 1.57 8.83
N LEU A 99 -28.16 1.69 8.58
CA LEU A 99 -29.16 0.76 9.13
C LEU A 99 -28.91 -0.68 8.66
N LYS A 100 -28.51 -0.88 7.40
CA LYS A 100 -28.14 -2.20 6.88
C LYS A 100 -26.91 -2.79 7.57
N VAL A 101 -25.91 -1.96 7.90
CA VAL A 101 -24.72 -2.38 8.65
C VAL A 101 -25.09 -2.76 10.09
N LEU A 102 -25.88 -1.93 10.77
CA LEU A 102 -26.35 -2.21 12.14
C LEU A 102 -27.21 -3.47 12.19
N ALA A 103 -28.06 -3.71 11.19
CA ALA A 103 -28.83 -4.95 11.09
C ALA A 103 -27.95 -6.20 10.89
N ALA A 104 -26.75 -6.06 10.31
CA ALA A 104 -25.79 -7.14 10.12
C ALA A 104 -24.83 -7.34 11.31
N GLU A 105 -24.73 -6.37 12.21
CA GLU A 105 -23.84 -6.39 13.38
C GLU A 105 -24.07 -7.59 14.32
N PRO A 106 -25.31 -8.01 14.65
CA PRO A 106 -25.56 -9.19 15.45
C PRO A 106 -24.97 -10.47 14.82
N THR A 107 -25.00 -10.58 13.49
CA THR A 107 -24.43 -11.76 12.80
C THR A 107 -22.91 -11.77 12.88
N THR A 108 -22.27 -10.61 12.71
CA THR A 108 -20.81 -10.45 12.83
C THR A 108 -20.32 -10.77 14.25
N LEU A 109 -21.05 -10.29 15.26
CA LEU A 109 -20.77 -10.57 16.67
C LEU A 109 -20.90 -12.08 17.00
N VAL A 110 -21.88 -12.77 16.42
CA VAL A 110 -22.02 -14.22 16.54
C VAL A 110 -20.81 -14.95 15.94
N TYR A 111 -20.31 -14.53 14.78
CA TYR A 111 -19.09 -15.09 14.18
C TYR A 111 -17.87 -14.87 15.08
N HIS A 112 -17.70 -13.67 15.64
CA HIS A 112 -16.59 -13.38 16.56
C HIS A 112 -16.66 -14.25 17.82
N ARG A 113 -17.84 -14.39 18.45
CA ARG A 113 -18.03 -15.28 19.60
C ARG A 113 -17.67 -16.73 19.27
N LYS A 114 -18.12 -17.23 18.11
CA LYS A 114 -17.79 -18.60 17.66
C LYS A 114 -16.28 -18.77 17.46
N ARG A 115 -15.60 -17.74 16.93
CA ARG A 115 -14.16 -17.76 16.74
C ARG A 115 -13.39 -17.75 18.07
N THR A 116 -13.84 -16.97 19.06
CA THR A 116 -13.26 -16.97 20.42
C THR A 116 -13.29 -18.37 21.03
N ILE A 117 -14.45 -19.04 21.00
CA ILE A 117 -14.59 -20.41 21.54
C ILE A 117 -13.65 -21.39 20.82
N GLN A 118 -13.50 -21.27 19.50
CA GLN A 118 -12.58 -22.12 18.74
C GLN A 118 -11.12 -21.88 19.12
N LEU A 119 -10.72 -20.62 19.34
CA LEU A 119 -9.35 -20.28 19.72
C LEU A 119 -9.05 -20.75 21.14
N GLU A 120 -9.98 -20.58 22.09
CA GLU A 120 -9.85 -21.12 23.44
C GLU A 120 -9.72 -22.65 23.45
N ALA A 121 -10.47 -23.35 22.60
CA ALA A 121 -10.31 -24.79 22.44
C ALA A 121 -8.91 -25.17 21.93
N LYS A 122 -8.38 -24.43 20.94
CA LYS A 122 -7.02 -24.65 20.44
C LYS A 122 -5.94 -24.35 21.47
N MET A 123 -6.10 -23.27 22.25
CA MET A 123 -5.17 -22.92 23.33
C MET A 123 -5.07 -24.04 24.36
N ARG A 124 -6.21 -24.61 24.79
CA ARG A 124 -6.22 -25.75 25.73
C ARG A 124 -5.45 -26.96 25.21
N VAL A 125 -5.55 -27.27 23.91
CA VAL A 125 -4.79 -28.36 23.29
C VAL A 125 -3.29 -28.07 23.28
N ILE A 126 -2.91 -26.83 22.96
CA ILE A 126 -1.50 -26.41 22.96
C ILE A 126 -0.93 -26.46 24.38
N GLU A 127 -1.63 -25.94 25.38
CA GLU A 127 -1.22 -25.97 26.79
C GLU A 127 -1.03 -27.40 27.31
N HIS A 128 -1.95 -28.31 26.94
CA HIS A 128 -1.82 -29.72 27.28
C HIS A 128 -0.57 -30.34 26.65
N ASN A 129 -0.35 -30.10 25.35
CA ASN A 129 0.82 -30.61 24.63
C ASN A 129 2.14 -30.06 25.19
N SER A 130 2.20 -28.76 25.46
CA SER A 130 3.34 -28.10 26.09
C SER A 130 3.66 -28.70 27.45
N SER A 131 2.62 -28.97 28.27
CA SER A 131 2.81 -29.62 29.58
C SER A 131 3.38 -31.03 29.43
N LYS A 132 2.89 -31.81 28.46
CA LYS A 132 3.39 -33.16 28.18
C LYS A 132 4.85 -33.16 27.73
N ILE A 133 5.22 -32.25 26.83
CA ILE A 133 6.60 -32.09 26.36
C ILE A 133 7.52 -31.72 27.53
N GLN A 134 7.07 -30.80 28.40
CA GLN A 134 7.84 -30.40 29.57
C GLN A 134 8.13 -31.59 30.51
N MET A 135 7.14 -32.43 30.79
CA MET A 135 7.35 -33.65 31.59
C MET A 135 8.38 -34.59 30.96
N GLN A 136 8.36 -34.78 29.64
CA GLN A 136 9.33 -35.63 28.94
C GLN A 136 10.75 -35.05 28.99
N ILE A 137 10.89 -33.72 28.89
CA ILE A 137 12.17 -33.04 29.03
C ILE A 137 12.75 -33.28 30.43
N ASP A 138 11.91 -33.18 31.46
CA ASP A 138 12.34 -33.36 32.85
C ASP A 138 12.71 -34.82 33.16
N GLU A 139 11.99 -35.79 32.59
CA GLU A 139 12.35 -37.21 32.64
C GLU A 139 13.72 -37.48 31.99
N ILE A 140 13.98 -36.92 30.81
CA ILE A 140 15.29 -37.05 30.13
C ILE A 140 16.41 -36.44 30.97
N LYS A 141 16.17 -35.29 31.62
CA LYS A 141 17.17 -34.65 32.50
C LYS A 141 17.48 -35.53 33.71
N GLN A 142 16.48 -36.14 34.33
CA GLN A 142 16.67 -37.07 35.46
C GLN A 142 17.51 -38.29 35.04
N LEU A 143 17.16 -38.92 33.91
CA LEU A 143 17.90 -40.07 33.38
C LEU A 143 19.36 -39.74 33.03
N ARG A 144 19.67 -38.50 32.62
CA ARG A 144 21.05 -38.05 32.40
C ARG A 144 21.80 -37.88 33.72
N ALA A 145 21.19 -37.22 34.70
CA ALA A 145 21.79 -37.05 36.03
C ALA A 145 22.12 -38.40 36.71
N GLU A 146 21.25 -39.39 36.57
CA GLU A 146 21.50 -40.75 37.09
C GLU A 146 22.67 -41.47 36.41
N ARG A 147 22.89 -41.26 35.10
CA ARG A 147 24.04 -41.82 34.38
C ARG A 147 25.33 -41.16 34.82
N ASP A 148 25.34 -39.84 34.93
CA ASP A 148 26.51 -39.07 35.36
C ASP A 148 26.93 -39.49 36.78
N MET A 149 25.97 -39.73 37.69
CA MET A 149 26.26 -40.26 39.03
C MET A 149 26.83 -41.68 39.04
N LYS A 150 26.47 -42.52 38.07
CA LYS A 150 26.97 -43.91 37.94
C LYS A 150 28.37 -43.94 37.28
N GLU A 151 28.64 -43.07 36.31
CA GLU A 151 29.96 -42.99 35.65
C GLU A 151 31.06 -42.48 36.58
N VAL A 152 30.76 -41.56 37.50
CA VAL A 152 31.74 -41.03 38.46
C VAL A 152 32.26 -42.10 39.44
N LYS A 153 31.49 -43.17 39.71
CA LYS A 153 31.91 -44.26 40.60
C LYS A 153 32.94 -45.22 40.01
N HIS A 154 33.19 -45.21 38.69
CA HIS A 154 33.99 -46.24 38.01
C HIS A 154 35.43 -45.86 37.62
N PHE A 155 35.92 -44.66 37.97
CA PHE A 155 37.31 -44.28 37.67
C PHE A 155 38.18 -44.16 38.91
N SER A 156 38.44 -45.30 39.57
CA SER A 156 39.58 -45.42 40.49
C SER A 156 40.85 -45.61 39.65
N PHE A 157 41.59 -44.52 39.42
CA PHE A 157 42.84 -44.52 38.66
C PHE A 157 43.94 -45.27 39.43
N CYS A 158 43.93 -46.61 39.41
CA CYS A 158 45.02 -47.41 39.96
C CYS A 158 46.11 -47.57 38.88
N LYS A 159 47.17 -46.77 38.95
CA LYS A 159 48.33 -46.92 38.07
C LYS A 159 49.11 -48.17 38.51
N ASN A 160 48.99 -49.26 37.75
CA ASN A 160 49.88 -50.41 37.91
C ASN A 160 51.32 -50.00 37.53
N PRO A 161 52.30 -50.09 38.43
CA PRO A 161 53.69 -49.66 38.17
C PRO A 161 54.41 -50.55 37.16
N SER A 162 53.86 -51.73 36.83
CA SER A 162 54.47 -52.72 35.93
C SER A 162 54.19 -52.51 34.45
N LYS A 163 53.42 -51.46 34.08
CA LYS A 163 53.08 -51.19 32.67
C LYS A 163 54.12 -50.24 32.06
N PRO A 164 54.63 -50.51 30.85
CA PRO A 164 55.54 -49.60 30.16
C PRO A 164 54.84 -48.25 29.92
N ILE A 165 55.62 -47.16 29.96
CA ILE A 165 55.12 -45.81 29.72
C ILE A 165 54.47 -45.79 28.33
N PRO A 166 53.18 -45.40 28.19
CA PRO A 166 52.48 -45.45 26.91
C PRO A 166 53.22 -44.69 25.80
N GLY A 167 53.67 -45.40 24.76
CA GLY A 167 54.43 -44.83 23.65
C GLY A 167 55.95 -44.79 23.84
N MET A 168 56.50 -45.44 24.87
CA MET A 168 57.92 -45.77 24.99
C MET A 168 58.13 -47.29 24.94
N THR A 169 59.27 -47.71 24.41
CA THR A 169 59.73 -49.10 24.52
C THR A 169 60.35 -49.37 25.90
N LEU A 170 60.49 -50.65 26.28
CA LEU A 170 61.10 -51.05 27.55
C LEU A 170 62.55 -50.54 27.69
N GLU A 171 63.32 -50.53 26.59
CA GLU A 171 64.71 -50.06 26.55
C GLU A 171 64.82 -48.55 26.70
N GLU A 172 63.90 -47.79 26.12
CA GLU A 172 63.84 -46.33 26.29
C GLU A 172 63.36 -45.95 27.70
N SER A 173 62.54 -46.77 28.34
CA SER A 173 62.01 -46.54 29.70
C SER A 173 63.04 -46.70 30.82
N VAL A 174 64.24 -47.21 30.50
CA VAL A 174 65.39 -47.29 31.42
C VAL A 174 66.52 -46.34 31.02
N ASN A 175 66.37 -45.60 29.92
CA ASN A 175 67.34 -44.63 29.44
C ASN A 175 66.96 -43.21 29.89
N LEU A 176 67.87 -42.57 30.62
CA LEU A 176 67.65 -41.27 31.26
C LEU A 176 67.45 -40.12 30.25
N ASP A 177 68.18 -40.15 29.12
CA ASP A 177 68.03 -39.16 28.05
C ASP A 177 66.71 -39.33 27.29
N ALA A 178 66.30 -40.58 27.05
CA ALA A 178 65.02 -40.88 26.42
C ALA A 178 63.84 -40.45 27.31
N LEU A 179 63.94 -40.67 28.63
CA LEU A 179 62.97 -40.19 29.61
C LEU A 179 62.88 -38.66 29.65
N ASN A 180 64.00 -37.95 29.68
CA ASN A 180 64.02 -36.48 29.69
C ASN A 180 63.41 -35.91 28.40
N LYS A 181 63.70 -36.52 27.24
CA LYS A 181 63.10 -36.11 25.97
C LYS A 181 61.59 -36.36 25.94
N TYR A 182 61.15 -37.49 26.50
CA TYR A 182 59.73 -37.83 26.58
C TYR A 182 58.97 -36.95 27.59
N LEU A 183 59.57 -36.61 28.73
CA LEU A 183 59.05 -35.64 29.69
C LEU A 183 58.82 -34.29 29.02
N LYS A 184 59.82 -33.77 28.30
CA LYS A 184 59.72 -32.50 27.59
C LYS A 184 58.61 -32.51 26.54
N HIS A 185 58.48 -33.60 25.78
CA HIS A 185 57.37 -33.76 24.84
C HIS A 185 55.99 -33.82 25.52
N LEU A 186 55.88 -34.41 26.72
CA LEU A 186 54.63 -34.39 27.49
C LEU A 186 54.30 -32.99 28.03
N GLU A 187 55.31 -32.25 28.47
CA GLU A 187 55.16 -30.85 28.92
C GLU A 187 54.69 -29.96 27.76
N ASP A 188 55.30 -30.10 26.58
CA ASP A 188 54.92 -29.39 25.36
C ASP A 188 53.47 -29.72 24.95
N LYS A 189 53.10 -31.00 24.94
CA LYS A 189 51.71 -31.44 24.65
C LYS A 189 50.72 -30.94 25.68
N TYR A 190 51.08 -30.94 26.96
CA TYR A 190 50.22 -30.41 28.02
C TYR A 190 50.00 -28.91 27.84
N ALA A 191 51.05 -28.15 27.52
CA ALA A 191 50.95 -26.73 27.23
C ALA A 191 50.07 -26.46 26.00
N GLU A 192 50.23 -27.24 24.93
CA GLU A 192 49.41 -27.15 23.72
C GLU A 192 47.93 -27.44 24.01
N ILE A 193 47.62 -28.53 24.72
CA ILE A 193 46.25 -28.90 25.10
C ILE A 193 45.63 -27.83 26.01
N LYS A 194 46.39 -27.30 26.98
CA LYS A 194 45.92 -26.24 27.88
C LYS A 194 45.60 -24.95 27.11
N GLN A 195 46.43 -24.60 26.12
CA GLN A 195 46.20 -23.44 25.26
C GLN A 195 45.04 -23.65 24.28
N LEU A 196 44.85 -24.86 23.77
CA LEU A 196 43.68 -25.23 22.97
C LEU A 196 42.40 -25.20 23.79
N MET A 197 42.43 -25.68 25.05
CA MET A 197 41.29 -25.61 25.95
C MET A 197 40.87 -24.17 26.21
N SER A 198 41.81 -23.26 26.49
CA SER A 198 41.48 -21.84 26.74
C SER A 198 40.99 -21.09 25.50
N LYS A 199 41.42 -21.49 24.29
CA LYS A 199 40.98 -20.87 23.03
C LYS A 199 39.67 -21.42 22.49
N LYS A 200 39.42 -22.72 22.60
CA LYS A 200 38.27 -23.40 21.96
C LYS A 200 37.09 -23.65 22.88
N TYR A 201 37.28 -23.63 24.20
CA TYR A 201 36.23 -24.02 25.14
C TYR A 201 35.92 -22.89 26.13
N VAL A 202 34.62 -22.66 26.33
CA VAL A 202 34.12 -21.77 27.37
C VAL A 202 33.82 -22.63 28.61
N PRO A 203 34.31 -22.25 29.81
CA PRO A 203 33.99 -22.96 31.04
C PRO A 203 32.48 -23.07 31.23
N ALA A 204 31.99 -24.26 31.60
CA ALA A 204 30.57 -24.52 31.79
C ALA A 204 29.93 -23.55 32.81
N GLN A 205 30.68 -23.15 33.86
CA GLN A 205 30.20 -22.14 34.82
C GLN A 205 29.92 -20.79 34.18
N ARG A 206 30.76 -20.34 33.23
CA ARG A 206 30.59 -19.06 32.54
C ARG A 206 29.38 -19.08 31.62
N LYS A 207 29.14 -20.21 30.95
CA LYS A 207 27.94 -20.41 30.12
C LYS A 207 26.67 -20.37 30.98
N ALA A 208 26.64 -21.10 32.10
CA ALA A 208 25.49 -21.11 33.01
C ALA A 208 25.18 -19.71 33.57
N HIS A 209 26.20 -18.95 33.95
CA HIS A 209 26.05 -17.56 34.40
C HIS A 209 25.41 -16.66 33.32
N LEU A 210 25.89 -16.75 32.07
CA LEU A 210 25.33 -15.98 30.95
C LEU A 210 23.89 -16.38 30.61
N GLU A 211 23.55 -17.67 30.72
CA GLU A 211 22.17 -18.15 30.53
C GLU A 211 21.23 -17.58 31.61
N GLU A 212 21.69 -17.53 32.87
CA GLU A 212 20.91 -16.96 33.97
C GLU A 212 20.75 -15.43 33.82
N GLU A 213 21.81 -14.71 33.45
CA GLU A 213 21.72 -13.29 33.09
C GLU A 213 20.74 -13.04 31.94
N MET A 214 20.76 -13.87 30.90
CA MET A 214 19.84 -13.75 29.77
C MET A 214 18.38 -13.94 30.20
N ILE A 215 18.10 -14.92 31.05
CA ILE A 215 16.75 -15.16 31.59
C ILE A 215 16.27 -13.96 32.40
N VAL A 216 17.14 -13.38 33.25
CA VAL A 216 16.81 -12.21 34.06
C VAL A 216 16.51 -10.99 33.19
N ILE A 217 17.32 -10.75 32.15
CA ILE A 217 17.12 -9.64 31.21
C ILE A 217 15.81 -9.81 30.44
N LEU A 218 15.50 -11.02 29.96
CA LEU A 218 14.25 -11.30 29.25
C LEU A 218 13.02 -11.06 30.13
N LYS A 219 13.03 -11.53 31.38
CA LYS A 219 11.94 -11.24 32.33
C LYS A 219 11.75 -9.75 32.55
N ARG A 220 12.84 -9.01 32.75
CA ARG A 220 12.78 -7.55 32.92
C ARG A 220 12.21 -6.84 31.69
N ARG A 221 12.56 -7.30 30.50
CA ARG A 221 11.99 -6.78 29.24
C ARG A 221 10.49 -7.02 29.19
N ASP A 222 10.05 -8.24 29.49
CA ASP A 222 8.64 -8.63 29.41
C ASP A 222 7.78 -7.86 30.43
N GLU A 223 8.29 -7.65 31.65
CA GLU A 223 7.66 -6.80 32.67
C GLU A 223 7.58 -5.34 32.21
N ALA A 224 8.65 -4.81 31.63
CA ALA A 224 8.68 -3.45 31.07
C ALA A 224 7.69 -3.28 29.91
N GLU A 225 7.57 -4.28 29.04
CA GLU A 225 6.61 -4.27 27.94
C GLU A 225 5.16 -4.31 28.46
N ASN A 226 4.89 -5.13 29.47
CA ASN A 226 3.56 -5.22 30.07
C ASN A 226 3.16 -3.91 30.77
N THR A 227 4.08 -3.30 31.52
CA THR A 227 3.84 -1.99 32.14
C THR A 227 3.63 -0.88 31.11
N ASN A 228 4.38 -0.91 30.00
CA ASN A 228 4.19 0.04 28.91
C ASN A 228 2.80 -0.10 28.27
N LYS A 229 2.33 -1.34 28.01
CA LYS A 229 0.97 -1.58 27.48
C LYS A 229 -0.11 -1.05 28.42
N GLU A 230 0.02 -1.27 29.72
CA GLU A 230 -0.91 -0.74 30.73
C GLU A 230 -0.91 0.80 30.76
N LEU A 231 0.27 1.43 30.66
CA LEU A 231 0.38 2.89 30.61
C LEU A 231 -0.23 3.47 29.33
N GLN A 232 -0.02 2.83 28.17
CA GLN A 232 -0.66 3.22 26.91
C GLN A 232 -2.18 3.16 27.02
N PHE A 233 -2.72 2.08 27.58
CA PHE A 233 -4.17 1.94 27.79
C PHE A 233 -4.72 3.06 28.69
N ARG A 234 -4.04 3.38 29.79
CA ARG A 234 -4.43 4.50 30.67
C ARG A 234 -4.38 5.85 29.95
N HIS A 235 -3.33 6.09 29.16
CA HIS A 235 -3.18 7.31 28.39
C HIS A 235 -4.33 7.50 27.40
N GLN A 236 -4.70 6.45 26.65
CA GLN A 236 -5.82 6.47 25.72
C GLN A 236 -7.15 6.78 26.43
N ARG A 237 -7.39 6.14 27.58
CA ARG A 237 -8.59 6.44 28.40
C ARG A 237 -8.62 7.90 28.83
N LEU A 238 -7.49 8.45 29.26
CA LEU A 238 -7.39 9.86 29.65
C LEU A 238 -7.64 10.80 28.47
N GLN A 239 -7.12 10.49 27.28
CA GLN A 239 -7.38 11.27 26.07
C GLN A 239 -8.87 11.28 25.71
N ILE A 240 -9.54 10.13 25.80
CA ILE A 240 -10.99 10.04 25.55
C ILE A 240 -11.77 10.89 26.54
N ILE A 241 -11.43 10.81 27.83
CA ILE A 241 -12.07 11.62 28.88
C ILE A 241 -11.82 13.10 28.65
N PHE A 242 -10.59 13.48 28.27
CA PHE A 242 -10.22 14.86 27.98
C PHE A 242 -11.00 15.40 26.76
N TYR A 243 -11.10 14.62 25.70
CA TYR A 243 -11.91 14.96 24.53
C TYR A 243 -13.40 15.11 24.89
N ALA A 244 -13.93 14.19 25.69
CA ALA A 244 -15.31 14.27 26.17
C ALA A 244 -15.54 15.52 27.02
N LEU A 245 -14.62 15.83 27.92
CA LEU A 245 -14.70 17.00 28.80
C LEU A 245 -14.66 18.30 27.99
N THR A 246 -13.73 18.42 27.04
CA THR A 246 -13.62 19.61 26.19
C THR A 246 -14.85 19.79 25.29
N SER A 247 -15.43 18.70 24.79
CA SER A 247 -16.67 18.73 24.00
C SER A 247 -17.88 19.09 24.87
N TRP A 248 -17.96 18.56 26.08
CA TRP A 248 -19.02 18.86 27.05
C TRP A 248 -19.00 20.33 27.46
N VAL A 249 -17.81 20.88 27.77
CA VAL A 249 -17.59 22.30 28.09
C VAL A 249 -18.07 23.20 26.94
N LYS A 250 -17.85 22.81 25.70
CA LYS A 250 -18.32 23.56 24.51
C LYS A 250 -19.82 23.48 24.29
N SER A 251 -20.51 22.51 24.90
CA SER A 251 -21.96 22.25 24.73
C SER A 251 -22.82 22.91 25.82
N ASP A 252 -22.31 23.98 26.45
CA ASP A 252 -22.98 24.77 27.49
C ASP A 252 -23.38 23.98 28.75
N MET A 253 -22.78 22.80 28.96
CA MET A 253 -22.99 21.96 30.15
C MET A 253 -24.47 21.59 30.41
N SER A 254 -25.30 21.58 29.36
CA SER A 254 -26.76 21.40 29.47
C SER A 254 -27.21 20.06 30.11
N THR A 255 -26.32 19.06 30.13
CA THR A 255 -26.53 17.76 30.78
C THR A 255 -25.37 17.45 31.73
N SER A 256 -25.56 16.51 32.66
CA SER A 256 -24.47 16.09 33.54
C SER A 256 -23.33 15.46 32.70
N PHE A 257 -22.07 15.67 33.10
CA PHE A 257 -20.92 15.08 32.39
C PHE A 257 -21.04 13.54 32.31
N GLN A 258 -21.61 12.90 33.33
CA GLN A 258 -21.84 11.45 33.35
C GLN A 258 -22.85 11.01 32.29
N ASP A 259 -23.93 11.77 32.09
CA ASP A 259 -24.92 11.46 31.05
C ASP A 259 -24.41 11.81 29.66
N PHE A 260 -23.60 12.87 29.53
CA PHE A 260 -22.88 13.19 28.29
C PHE A 260 -21.88 12.09 27.89
N MET A 261 -21.12 11.55 28.86
CA MET A 261 -20.23 10.41 28.65
C MET A 261 -21.01 9.16 28.20
N LYS A 262 -22.16 8.84 28.82
CA LYS A 262 -23.03 7.74 28.39
C LYS A 262 -23.60 7.96 27.00
N GLN A 263 -23.92 9.20 26.63
CA GLN A 263 -24.35 9.53 25.27
C GLN A 263 -23.21 9.34 24.27
N MET A 264 -22.00 9.83 24.57
CA MET A 264 -20.79 9.64 23.76
C MET A 264 -20.41 8.17 23.57
N GLU A 265 -20.58 7.33 24.61
CA GLU A 265 -20.35 5.89 24.53
C GLU A 265 -21.36 5.24 23.56
N LYS A 266 -22.64 5.62 23.66
CA LYS A 266 -23.69 5.22 22.68
C LYS A 266 -23.47 5.80 21.28
N THR A 267 -22.82 6.96 21.14
CA THR A 267 -22.51 7.57 19.84
C THR A 267 -21.23 7.03 19.21
N LYS A 268 -20.30 6.50 20.00
CA LYS A 268 -19.09 5.79 19.51
C LYS A 268 -19.44 4.49 18.79
N ASP A 269 -20.52 3.81 19.18
CA ASP A 269 -21.07 2.68 18.41
C ASP A 269 -21.76 3.14 17.09
N LEU A 270 -22.02 4.44 16.93
CA LEU A 270 -22.69 5.05 15.75
C LEU A 270 -21.75 5.86 14.84
N TYR A 271 -20.55 6.17 15.32
CA TYR A 271 -19.44 6.80 14.62
C TYR A 271 -18.22 5.89 14.75
N GLY A 272 -18.16 4.89 13.87
CA GLY A 272 -16.90 4.22 13.60
C GLY A 272 -15.84 5.26 13.25
N ASP A 273 -14.76 5.23 14.02
CA ASP A 273 -13.43 5.62 13.59
C ASP A 273 -13.32 7.02 12.94
N GLN A 274 -13.61 8.06 13.73
CA GLN A 274 -13.21 9.42 13.38
C GLN A 274 -12.11 9.92 14.33
N GLY A 275 -10.87 9.56 13.98
CA GLY A 275 -9.86 10.57 13.67
C GLY A 275 -8.97 11.10 14.79
N ILE A 276 -8.96 10.54 16.00
CA ILE A 276 -8.04 11.03 17.06
C ILE A 276 -7.23 9.91 17.76
N VAL A 277 -7.44 8.63 17.45
CA VAL A 277 -6.68 7.52 18.09
C VAL A 277 -6.14 6.53 17.06
N GLU A 278 -5.51 7.02 15.99
CA GLU A 278 -4.93 6.14 14.95
C GLU A 278 -3.39 6.05 14.98
N GLU A 279 -2.72 6.76 15.90
CA GLU A 279 -1.25 6.79 15.85
C GLU A 279 -0.53 5.85 16.82
N LEU A 280 -1.16 5.25 17.85
CA LEU A 280 -0.40 4.46 18.85
C LEU A 280 -1.08 3.22 19.42
N CYS A 281 -2.00 2.59 18.70
CA CYS A 281 -2.32 1.17 18.90
C CYS A 281 -1.58 0.33 17.86
N GLU A 282 -0.83 -0.68 18.31
CA GLU A 282 -0.55 -1.87 17.50
C GLU A 282 -1.90 -2.51 17.18
N ASP A 283 -2.45 -2.07 16.05
CA ASP A 283 -3.78 -2.36 15.57
C ASP A 283 -3.89 -3.85 15.25
N PRO A 284 -4.91 -4.60 15.72
CA PRO A 284 -5.22 -5.93 15.22
C PRO A 284 -5.40 -5.97 13.69
N SER A 285 -5.69 -4.82 13.07
CA SER A 285 -5.63 -4.63 11.63
C SER A 285 -4.20 -4.69 11.09
N LYS A 286 -3.20 -4.06 11.73
CA LYS A 286 -1.78 -4.13 11.34
C LYS A 286 -1.22 -5.55 11.46
N ALA A 287 -1.59 -6.30 12.51
CA ALA A 287 -1.20 -7.71 12.63
C ALA A 287 -1.82 -8.58 11.52
N LYS A 288 -3.09 -8.35 11.17
CA LYS A 288 -3.74 -9.00 10.02
C LYS A 288 -3.15 -8.54 8.68
N GLU A 289 -2.77 -7.28 8.56
CA GLU A 289 -2.11 -6.74 7.37
C GLU A 289 -0.72 -7.33 7.19
N ALA A 290 0.03 -7.53 8.28
CA ALA A 290 1.30 -8.23 8.27
C ALA A 290 1.13 -9.71 7.92
N GLU A 291 0.09 -10.38 8.44
CA GLU A 291 -0.25 -11.76 8.08
C GLU A 291 -0.64 -11.90 6.59
N ILE A 292 -1.45 -10.98 6.08
CA ILE A 292 -1.80 -10.90 4.65
C ILE A 292 -0.55 -10.63 3.81
N LEU A 293 0.29 -9.67 4.22
CA LEU A 293 1.54 -9.34 3.53
C LEU A 293 2.45 -10.58 3.43
N LEU A 294 2.66 -11.26 4.55
CA LEU A 294 3.48 -12.47 4.64
C LEU A 294 2.93 -13.56 3.71
N TYR A 295 1.62 -13.84 3.79
CA TYR A 295 0.96 -14.84 2.94
C TYR A 295 1.16 -14.56 1.44
N TYR A 296 0.98 -13.32 0.99
CA TYR A 296 1.17 -12.96 -0.42
C TYR A 296 2.63 -13.08 -0.86
N ILE A 297 3.58 -12.70 -0.01
CA ILE A 297 5.02 -12.82 -0.31
C ILE A 297 5.43 -14.30 -0.37
N GLU A 298 5.04 -15.11 0.61
CA GLU A 298 5.35 -16.55 0.66
C GLU A 298 4.74 -17.28 -0.54
N ARG A 299 3.45 -17.07 -0.79
CA ARG A 299 2.76 -17.70 -1.91
C ARG A 299 3.36 -17.31 -3.26
N PHE A 300 3.78 -16.06 -3.42
CA PHE A 300 4.48 -15.61 -4.62
C PHE A 300 5.83 -16.33 -4.78
N ASN A 301 6.63 -16.41 -3.70
CA ASN A 301 7.93 -17.08 -3.73
C ASN A 301 7.81 -18.58 -4.04
N GLU A 302 6.77 -19.24 -3.52
CA GLU A 302 6.45 -20.63 -3.87
C GLU A 302 6.21 -20.77 -5.38
N LEU A 303 5.36 -19.93 -5.97
CA LEU A 303 5.04 -20.00 -7.41
C LEU A 303 6.28 -19.75 -8.28
N ILE A 304 7.14 -18.81 -7.89
CA ILE A 304 8.43 -18.57 -8.57
C ILE A 304 9.35 -19.79 -8.47
N SER A 305 9.44 -20.40 -7.29
CA SER A 305 10.29 -21.58 -7.04
C SER A 305 9.81 -22.83 -7.79
N LEU A 306 8.49 -22.97 -7.97
CA LEU A 306 7.87 -24.03 -8.76
C LEU A 306 8.00 -23.82 -10.27
N GLY A 307 8.51 -22.68 -10.72
CA GLY A 307 8.60 -22.33 -12.15
C GLY A 307 7.26 -21.97 -12.79
N GLU A 308 6.19 -21.76 -11.99
CA GLU A 308 4.86 -21.40 -12.48
C GLU A 308 4.74 -19.88 -12.70
N TYR A 309 5.58 -19.33 -13.58
CA TYR A 309 5.73 -17.88 -13.76
C TYR A 309 4.44 -17.18 -14.20
N GLU A 310 3.65 -17.79 -15.09
CA GLU A 310 2.37 -17.22 -15.56
C GLU A 310 1.36 -17.05 -14.41
N LYS A 311 1.31 -18.01 -13.48
CA LYS A 311 0.46 -17.92 -12.28
C LYS A 311 1.01 -16.90 -11.28
N ALA A 312 2.34 -16.86 -11.10
CA ALA A 312 3.00 -15.87 -10.25
C ALA A 312 2.72 -14.44 -10.73
N ILE A 313 2.73 -14.20 -12.04
CA ILE A 313 2.42 -12.90 -12.65
C ILE A 313 0.97 -12.50 -12.36
N CYS A 314 0.01 -13.37 -12.65
CA CYS A 314 -1.41 -13.09 -12.38
C CYS A 314 -1.66 -12.80 -10.90
N PHE A 315 -1.00 -13.56 -10.02
CA PHE A 315 -1.10 -13.41 -8.57
C PHE A 315 -0.50 -12.07 -8.09
N ALA A 316 0.67 -11.70 -8.60
CA ALA A 316 1.33 -10.45 -8.23
C ALA A 316 0.58 -9.21 -8.76
N ALA A 317 0.08 -9.25 -10.00
CA ALA A 317 -0.68 -8.15 -10.61
C ALA A 317 -1.99 -7.87 -9.85
N ARG A 318 -2.68 -8.93 -9.38
CA ARG A 318 -3.95 -8.84 -8.62
C ARG A 318 -3.77 -8.68 -7.11
N SER A 319 -2.55 -8.50 -6.63
CA SER A 319 -2.29 -8.38 -5.20
C SER A 319 -3.02 -7.17 -4.58
N PRO A 320 -3.66 -7.33 -3.40
CA PRO A 320 -4.41 -6.26 -2.77
C PRO A 320 -3.45 -5.12 -2.40
N ARG A 321 -3.93 -3.88 -2.53
CA ARG A 321 -3.13 -2.66 -2.29
C ARG A 321 -1.80 -2.63 -3.05
N ARG A 322 -1.62 -3.47 -4.08
CA ARG A 322 -0.39 -3.60 -4.87
C ARG A 322 0.84 -4.04 -4.07
N ILE A 323 0.64 -4.87 -3.04
CA ILE A 323 1.71 -5.42 -2.19
C ILE A 323 2.90 -5.98 -3.02
N LEU A 324 2.60 -6.71 -4.09
CA LEU A 324 3.61 -7.36 -4.93
C LEU A 324 4.01 -6.51 -6.15
N GLN A 325 3.49 -5.30 -6.32
CA GLN A 325 3.95 -4.37 -7.37
C GLN A 325 5.05 -3.49 -6.77
N ASN A 326 6.25 -4.05 -6.63
CA ASN A 326 7.41 -3.39 -6.06
C ASN A 326 8.70 -3.84 -6.78
N ILE A 327 9.81 -3.13 -6.54
CA ILE A 327 11.10 -3.39 -7.19
C ILE A 327 11.62 -4.80 -6.85
N GLY A 328 11.42 -5.29 -5.62
CA GLY A 328 11.84 -6.63 -5.24
C GLY A 328 11.16 -7.73 -6.06
N THR A 329 9.88 -7.57 -6.42
CA THR A 329 9.18 -8.48 -7.35
C THR A 329 9.77 -8.40 -8.76
N VAL A 330 10.07 -7.18 -9.23
CA VAL A 330 10.72 -6.95 -10.53
C VAL A 330 12.08 -7.63 -10.61
N GLU A 331 12.90 -7.51 -9.58
CA GLU A 331 14.22 -8.16 -9.49
C GLU A 331 14.13 -9.68 -9.54
N LYS A 332 13.12 -10.27 -8.88
CA LYS A 332 12.87 -11.71 -8.94
C LYS A 332 12.52 -12.17 -10.37
N PHE A 333 11.67 -11.44 -11.08
CA PHE A 333 11.38 -11.74 -12.48
C PHE A 333 12.58 -11.48 -13.42
N LYS A 334 13.41 -10.46 -13.14
CA LYS A 334 14.67 -10.23 -13.86
C LYS A 334 15.63 -11.41 -13.71
N ALA A 335 15.75 -11.97 -12.51
CA ALA A 335 16.63 -13.11 -12.22
C ALA A 335 16.24 -14.39 -12.99
N VAL A 336 14.96 -14.57 -13.32
CA VAL A 336 14.48 -15.72 -14.13
C VAL A 336 15.00 -15.65 -15.57
N GLY A 337 15.16 -14.44 -16.13
CA GLY A 337 15.64 -14.24 -17.50
C GLY A 337 14.63 -14.58 -18.59
N LYS A 338 15.10 -14.59 -19.85
CA LYS A 338 14.27 -14.85 -21.04
C LYS A 338 14.09 -16.36 -21.25
N ILE A 339 12.84 -16.81 -21.40
CA ILE A 339 12.51 -18.21 -21.71
C ILE A 339 12.46 -18.38 -23.23
N ARG A 340 13.12 -19.42 -23.75
CA ARG A 340 13.23 -19.65 -25.21
C ARG A 340 11.85 -19.83 -25.85
N GLY A 341 11.51 -18.97 -26.80
CA GLY A 341 10.26 -19.04 -27.56
C GLY A 341 9.02 -18.44 -26.87
N LYS A 342 9.15 -17.88 -25.67
CA LYS A 342 8.09 -17.15 -24.97
C LYS A 342 8.54 -15.71 -24.65
N PRO A 343 7.62 -14.73 -24.55
CA PRO A 343 7.95 -13.41 -24.02
C PRO A 343 8.49 -13.53 -22.59
N SER A 344 9.34 -12.59 -22.17
CA SER A 344 9.93 -12.71 -20.84
C SER A 344 8.85 -12.63 -19.74
N PRO A 345 9.00 -13.37 -18.63
CA PRO A 345 8.09 -13.24 -17.50
C PRO A 345 7.99 -11.81 -16.99
N LEU A 346 9.08 -11.04 -17.11
CA LEU A 346 9.13 -9.64 -16.72
C LEU A 346 8.25 -8.76 -17.62
N LEU A 347 8.29 -8.96 -18.94
CA LEU A 347 7.45 -8.20 -19.87
C LEU A 347 5.97 -8.50 -19.62
N LEU A 348 5.62 -9.78 -19.46
CA LEU A 348 4.25 -10.19 -19.15
C LEU A 348 3.75 -9.63 -17.80
N PHE A 349 4.64 -9.51 -16.82
CA PHE A 349 4.33 -8.88 -15.54
C PHE A 349 3.95 -7.41 -15.70
N PHE A 350 4.74 -6.64 -16.46
CA PHE A 350 4.44 -5.23 -16.73
C PHE A 350 3.17 -5.06 -17.56
N GLU A 351 2.96 -5.91 -18.57
CA GLU A 351 1.72 -5.91 -19.34
C GLU A 351 0.49 -6.15 -18.44
N ALA A 352 0.56 -7.11 -17.52
CA ALA A 352 -0.51 -7.39 -16.57
C ALA A 352 -0.77 -6.23 -15.59
N ILE A 353 0.28 -5.59 -15.07
CA ILE A 353 0.15 -4.46 -14.13
C ILE A 353 -0.40 -3.22 -14.84
N PHE A 354 0.12 -2.88 -16.02
CA PHE A 354 -0.36 -1.71 -16.75
C PHE A 354 -1.79 -1.90 -17.26
N SER A 355 -2.16 -3.11 -17.70
CA SER A 355 -3.54 -3.43 -18.08
C SER A 355 -4.52 -3.38 -16.90
N THR A 356 -4.08 -3.69 -15.68
CA THR A 356 -4.92 -3.66 -14.47
C THR A 356 -4.83 -2.33 -13.70
N SER A 357 -4.10 -1.35 -14.23
CA SER A 357 -3.89 -0.04 -13.61
C SER A 357 -5.22 0.71 -13.39
N HIS A 358 -6.17 0.61 -14.33
CA HIS A 358 -7.49 1.22 -14.26
C HIS A 358 -8.33 0.76 -13.06
N ALA A 359 -8.12 -0.48 -12.56
CA ALA A 359 -8.87 -1.04 -11.45
C ALA A 359 -8.52 -0.42 -10.08
N HIS A 360 -7.48 0.42 -10.02
CA HIS A 360 -6.95 0.98 -8.78
C HIS A 360 -7.06 2.51 -8.76
N ARG A 361 -7.36 3.08 -7.58
CA ARG A 361 -7.50 4.53 -7.43
C ARG A 361 -6.19 5.29 -7.65
N ARG A 362 -5.04 4.75 -7.20
CA ARG A 362 -3.72 5.39 -7.28
C ARG A 362 -2.99 5.03 -8.59
N PRO A 363 -2.25 5.96 -9.22
CA PRO A 363 -1.39 5.66 -10.38
C PRO A 363 -0.22 4.75 -9.96
N ILE A 364 0.46 4.13 -10.93
CA ILE A 364 1.64 3.27 -10.67
C ILE A 364 2.84 4.15 -10.36
N ASN A 365 3.74 3.70 -9.48
CA ASN A 365 4.94 4.44 -9.06
C ASN A 365 5.89 4.67 -10.25
N ALA A 366 6.52 5.85 -10.31
CA ALA A 366 7.47 6.25 -11.35
C ALA A 366 8.64 5.27 -11.51
N GLU A 367 9.19 4.73 -10.43
CA GLU A 367 10.27 3.73 -10.49
C GLU A 367 9.84 2.46 -11.24
N LEU A 368 8.62 1.98 -11.01
CA LEU A 368 8.08 0.80 -11.69
C LEU A 368 7.74 1.11 -13.15
N THR A 369 7.19 2.30 -13.42
CA THR A 369 6.94 2.77 -14.79
C THR A 369 8.23 2.81 -15.60
N LEU A 370 9.31 3.35 -15.03
CA LEU A 370 10.63 3.42 -15.66
C LEU A 370 11.16 2.03 -16.01
N GLU A 371 11.10 1.08 -15.06
CA GLU A 371 11.55 -0.29 -15.29
C GLU A 371 10.69 -1.03 -16.33
N GLY A 372 9.38 -0.76 -16.36
CA GLY A 372 8.48 -1.27 -17.39
C GLY A 372 8.82 -0.76 -18.78
N ILE A 373 9.09 0.54 -18.93
CA ILE A 373 9.51 1.15 -20.20
C ILE A 373 10.85 0.55 -20.65
N LYS A 374 11.87 0.48 -19.77
CA LYS A 374 13.16 -0.15 -20.08
C LYS A 374 12.97 -1.60 -20.55
N CYS A 375 12.11 -2.36 -19.87
CA CYS A 375 11.80 -3.75 -20.24
C CYS A 375 11.18 -3.83 -21.65
N GLY A 376 10.12 -3.08 -21.92
CA GLY A 376 9.46 -3.06 -23.23
C GLY A 376 10.39 -2.67 -24.39
N LEU A 377 11.23 -1.66 -24.18
CA LEU A 377 12.22 -1.22 -25.18
C LEU A 377 13.32 -2.27 -25.41
N SER A 378 13.81 -2.92 -24.35
CA SER A 378 14.82 -3.99 -24.47
C SER A 378 14.33 -5.23 -25.24
N GLU A 379 13.00 -5.43 -25.27
CA GLU A 379 12.34 -6.49 -26.04
C GLU A 379 11.81 -6.02 -27.40
N LYS A 380 12.15 -4.78 -27.80
CA LYS A 380 11.74 -4.15 -29.07
C LYS A 380 10.21 -4.04 -29.23
N ARG A 381 9.47 -4.00 -28.12
CA ARG A 381 8.00 -3.85 -28.08
C ARG A 381 7.61 -2.39 -27.84
N LEU A 382 7.98 -1.53 -28.80
CA LEU A 382 7.63 -0.10 -28.75
C LEU A 382 6.11 0.11 -28.82
N ASP A 383 5.38 -0.79 -29.47
CA ASP A 383 3.92 -0.81 -29.53
C ASP A 383 3.28 -0.83 -28.12
N LEU A 384 3.80 -1.67 -27.22
CA LEU A 384 3.33 -1.75 -25.84
C LEU A 384 3.67 -0.47 -25.06
N VAL A 385 4.88 0.05 -25.24
CA VAL A 385 5.31 1.30 -24.57
C VAL A 385 4.44 2.48 -25.00
N ILE A 386 4.13 2.59 -26.30
CA ILE A 386 3.20 3.62 -26.80
C ILE A 386 1.86 3.49 -26.08
N ASN A 387 1.27 2.29 -26.08
CA ASN A 387 -0.02 2.05 -25.44
C ASN A 387 -0.01 2.43 -23.95
N TRP A 388 1.01 1.99 -23.20
CA TRP A 388 1.13 2.28 -21.77
C TRP A 388 1.26 3.78 -21.47
N VAL A 389 2.08 4.50 -22.25
CA VAL A 389 2.27 5.95 -22.06
C VAL A 389 0.99 6.73 -22.38
N THR A 390 0.25 6.33 -23.42
CA THR A 390 -0.98 7.02 -23.85
C THR A 390 -2.20 6.82 -22.95
N GLN A 391 -2.17 5.88 -22.00
CA GLN A 391 -3.33 5.57 -21.12
C GLN A 391 -3.47 6.51 -19.91
N GLU A 392 -2.58 7.50 -19.73
CA GLU A 392 -2.65 8.58 -18.72
C GLU A 392 -2.87 8.15 -17.24
N ARG A 393 -2.50 6.92 -16.85
CA ARG A 393 -2.63 6.42 -15.46
C ARG A 393 -1.32 5.94 -14.83
N LEU A 394 -0.20 6.35 -15.40
CA LEU A 394 1.15 6.07 -14.90
C LEU A 394 1.75 7.33 -14.30
N THR A 395 2.51 7.19 -13.22
CA THR A 395 3.38 8.27 -12.78
C THR A 395 4.64 8.18 -13.61
N PHE A 396 5.04 9.29 -14.23
CA PHE A 396 6.23 9.37 -15.05
C PHE A 396 7.39 10.05 -14.31
N SER A 397 8.62 9.79 -14.75
CA SER A 397 9.84 10.48 -14.32
C SER A 397 10.58 11.04 -15.52
N GLU A 398 11.42 12.06 -15.28
CA GLU A 398 12.29 12.64 -16.31
C GLU A 398 13.17 11.56 -16.97
N GLU A 399 13.70 10.64 -16.17
CA GLU A 399 14.52 9.51 -16.63
C GLU A 399 13.77 8.60 -17.62
N ALA A 400 12.45 8.46 -17.47
CA ALA A 400 11.65 7.65 -18.39
C ALA A 400 11.61 8.29 -19.80
N GLY A 401 11.54 9.62 -19.88
CA GLY A 401 11.63 10.36 -21.13
C GLY A 401 13.03 10.23 -21.76
N ASP A 402 14.08 10.33 -20.94
CA ASP A 402 15.47 10.21 -21.40
C ASP A 402 15.76 8.83 -22.01
N VAL A 403 15.23 7.77 -21.40
CA VAL A 403 15.36 6.39 -21.90
C VAL A 403 14.68 6.22 -23.27
N ILE A 404 13.48 6.80 -23.46
CA ILE A 404 12.77 6.73 -24.74
C ILE A 404 13.51 7.54 -25.82
N CYS A 405 14.03 8.73 -25.48
CA CYS A 405 14.85 9.54 -26.37
C CYS A 405 16.09 8.77 -26.85
N ALA A 406 16.85 8.19 -25.91
CA ALA A 406 18.05 7.42 -26.21
C ALA A 406 17.75 6.21 -27.12
N TYR A 407 16.62 5.52 -26.90
CA TYR A 407 16.17 4.44 -27.77
C TYR A 407 15.81 4.93 -29.19
N GLY A 408 15.17 6.09 -29.30
CA GLY A 408 14.82 6.72 -30.58
C GLY A 408 16.04 7.16 -31.39
N GLU A 409 17.12 7.60 -30.72
CA GLU A 409 18.38 7.95 -31.37
C GLU A 409 19.08 6.72 -31.97
N GLN A 410 18.96 5.56 -31.33
CA GLN A 410 19.47 4.28 -31.85
C GLN A 410 18.59 3.69 -32.98
N ASN A 411 17.32 4.08 -33.08
CA ASN A 411 16.35 3.51 -34.03
C ASN A 411 15.74 4.59 -34.94
N THR A 412 16.40 4.89 -36.06
CA THR A 412 16.02 5.97 -36.99
C THR A 412 14.55 5.91 -37.44
N HIS A 413 14.01 4.72 -37.72
CA HIS A 413 12.62 4.55 -38.16
C HIS A 413 11.59 4.97 -37.10
N ASN A 414 11.89 4.78 -35.82
CA ASN A 414 10.97 5.06 -34.72
C ASN A 414 11.26 6.38 -34.01
N LYS A 415 12.30 7.11 -34.45
CA LYS A 415 12.75 8.36 -33.83
C LYS A 415 11.64 9.37 -33.61
N ALA A 416 10.80 9.61 -34.62
CA ALA A 416 9.69 10.55 -34.52
C ALA A 416 8.66 10.13 -33.44
N LYS A 417 8.33 8.83 -33.38
CA LYS A 417 7.40 8.28 -32.37
C LYS A 417 8.00 8.38 -30.97
N CYS A 418 9.28 8.05 -30.81
CA CYS A 418 9.98 8.13 -29.53
C CYS A 418 10.06 9.58 -29.02
N LEU A 419 10.34 10.56 -29.90
CA LEU A 419 10.33 11.97 -29.53
C LEU A 419 8.93 12.44 -29.08
N ALA A 420 7.87 11.96 -29.73
CA ALA A 420 6.50 12.31 -29.34
C ALA A 420 6.12 11.72 -27.97
N LEU A 421 6.50 10.46 -27.70
CA LEU A 421 6.29 9.83 -26.40
C LEU A 421 7.10 10.53 -25.29
N ALA A 422 8.36 10.86 -25.56
CA ALA A 422 9.21 11.56 -24.59
C ALA A 422 8.66 12.96 -24.28
N GLN A 423 8.13 13.68 -25.28
CA GLN A 423 7.44 14.95 -25.08
C GLN A 423 6.24 14.81 -24.13
N ILE A 424 5.38 13.81 -24.30
CA ILE A 424 4.24 13.54 -23.40
C ILE A 424 4.76 13.35 -21.96
N ILE A 425 5.77 12.50 -21.79
CA ILE A 425 6.37 12.23 -20.48
C ILE A 425 6.95 13.50 -19.83
N TYR A 426 7.72 14.30 -20.58
CA TYR A 426 8.31 15.52 -20.03
C TYR A 426 7.26 16.58 -19.65
N ASN A 427 6.16 16.67 -20.42
CA ASN A 427 5.04 17.54 -20.08
C ASN A 427 4.39 17.13 -18.76
N GLU A 428 4.10 15.84 -18.58
CA GLU A 428 3.54 15.31 -17.32
C GLU A 428 4.48 15.51 -16.12
N CYS A 429 5.80 15.44 -16.34
CA CYS A 429 6.81 15.70 -15.31
C CYS A 429 7.09 17.20 -15.07
N ASN A 430 6.43 18.12 -15.78
CA ASN A 430 6.72 19.57 -15.76
C ASN A 430 8.18 19.93 -16.14
N VAL A 431 8.86 19.09 -16.94
CA VAL A 431 10.23 19.33 -17.42
C VAL A 431 10.18 19.97 -18.81
N TYR A 432 9.74 21.22 -18.83
CA TYR A 432 9.40 21.92 -20.07
C TYR A 432 10.58 22.13 -21.02
N ASN A 433 11.80 22.31 -20.49
CA ASN A 433 13.02 22.46 -21.31
C ASN A 433 13.24 21.27 -22.25
N LYS A 434 13.06 20.05 -21.73
CA LYS A 434 13.24 18.81 -22.50
C LYS A 434 12.06 18.55 -23.44
N ALA A 435 10.85 18.93 -23.06
CA ALA A 435 9.68 18.87 -23.93
C ALA A 435 9.83 19.78 -25.17
N VAL A 436 10.27 21.02 -24.97
CA VAL A 436 10.58 21.97 -26.05
C VAL A 436 11.71 21.45 -26.95
N LEU A 437 12.76 20.86 -26.36
CA LEU A 437 13.82 20.23 -27.14
C LEU A 437 13.29 19.09 -28.03
N CYS A 438 12.34 18.28 -27.53
CA CYS A 438 11.69 17.25 -28.34
C CYS A 438 10.90 17.83 -29.51
N LEU A 439 10.10 18.89 -29.27
CA LEU A 439 9.37 19.63 -30.32
C LEU A 439 10.30 20.18 -31.41
N CYS A 440 11.43 20.78 -31.01
CA CYS A 440 12.44 21.27 -31.94
C CYS A 440 13.05 20.11 -32.75
N LYS A 441 13.40 18.99 -32.11
CA LYS A 441 13.94 17.80 -32.78
C LYS A 441 12.93 17.13 -33.73
N GLN A 442 11.62 17.35 -33.52
CA GLN A 442 10.55 16.90 -34.42
C GLN A 442 10.31 17.86 -35.61
N GLY A 443 10.87 19.07 -35.58
CA GLY A 443 10.62 20.11 -36.58
C GLY A 443 9.36 20.94 -36.31
N GLN A 444 8.69 20.78 -35.16
CA GLN A 444 7.51 21.54 -34.75
C GLN A 444 7.89 22.87 -34.07
N ILE A 445 8.62 23.73 -34.80
CA ILE A 445 9.19 24.98 -34.26
C ILE A 445 8.10 25.97 -33.83
N HIS A 446 6.99 26.03 -34.57
CA HIS A 446 5.88 26.92 -34.24
C HIS A 446 5.22 26.58 -32.89
N GLU A 447 4.99 25.29 -32.63
CA GLU A 447 4.45 24.81 -31.35
C GLU A 447 5.46 25.02 -30.21
N ALA A 448 6.75 24.78 -30.45
CA ALA A 448 7.80 25.08 -29.49
C ALA A 448 7.79 26.56 -29.06
N MET A 449 7.60 27.47 -30.02
CA MET A 449 7.55 28.91 -29.75
C MET A 449 6.33 29.31 -28.92
N GLN A 450 5.16 28.76 -29.23
CA GLN A 450 3.95 28.97 -28.42
C GLN A 450 4.12 28.44 -27.00
N TYR A 451 4.75 27.26 -26.87
CA TYR A 451 5.03 26.63 -25.59
C TYR A 451 5.98 27.49 -24.73
N ILE A 452 7.05 28.04 -25.32
CA ILE A 452 7.99 28.95 -24.66
C ILE A 452 7.28 30.24 -24.19
N GLN A 453 6.36 30.78 -25.01
CA GLN A 453 5.62 32.00 -24.67
C GLN A 453 4.65 31.79 -23.50
N GLN A 454 4.11 30.58 -23.34
CA GLN A 454 3.15 30.23 -22.29
C GLN A 454 3.79 30.06 -20.91
N PHE A 455 5.01 29.50 -20.83
CA PHE A 455 5.71 29.27 -19.57
C PHE A 455 6.91 30.25 -19.45
N LYS A 456 6.75 31.35 -18.69
CA LYS A 456 7.66 32.51 -18.68
C LYS A 456 9.08 32.29 -18.10
N ASP A 457 9.45 31.08 -17.67
CA ASP A 457 10.70 30.78 -16.94
C ASP A 457 11.76 30.05 -17.79
N PHE A 458 11.97 30.46 -19.05
CA PHE A 458 12.99 29.87 -19.94
C PHE A 458 14.23 30.76 -20.07
N THR A 459 14.96 30.99 -18.98
CA THR A 459 16.17 31.82 -19.02
C THR A 459 17.39 31.13 -19.64
N SER A 460 17.34 29.82 -19.95
CA SER A 460 18.49 29.03 -20.43
C SER A 460 18.33 28.34 -21.79
N VAL A 461 17.13 28.32 -22.40
CA VAL A 461 16.88 27.56 -23.65
C VAL A 461 17.26 28.33 -24.92
N PHE A 462 17.25 29.68 -24.86
CA PHE A 462 17.58 30.52 -26.03
C PHE A 462 18.99 30.27 -26.59
N HIS A 463 19.94 29.80 -25.77
CA HIS A 463 21.29 29.51 -26.24
C HIS A 463 21.40 28.15 -26.98
N PHE A 464 20.51 27.19 -26.71
CA PHE A 464 20.62 25.84 -27.27
C PHE A 464 19.88 25.68 -28.62
N CYS A 465 18.74 26.36 -28.80
CA CYS A 465 18.01 26.29 -30.07
C CYS A 465 18.78 26.93 -31.24
N PHE A 466 19.65 27.92 -30.98
CA PHE A 466 20.45 28.60 -32.01
C PHE A 466 21.68 27.79 -32.49
N GLN A 467 22.05 26.71 -31.82
CA GLN A 467 23.18 25.85 -32.23
C GLN A 467 22.78 24.64 -33.10
N MET A 468 21.48 24.46 -33.36
CA MET A 468 20.93 23.29 -34.08
C MET A 468 20.32 23.64 -35.46
N THR A 469 20.42 24.90 -35.90
CA THR A 469 20.39 25.28 -37.32
C THR A 469 21.79 25.23 -37.88
#